data_AF-A0A4W6G502-F1
#
_entry.id   AF-A0A4W6G502-F1
#
_cell.length_a   1.000
_cell.length_b   1.000
_cell.length_c   1.000
_cell.angle_alpha   90.00
_cell.angle_beta   90.00
_cell.angle_gamma   90.00
#
_symmetry.space_group_name_H-M   'P 1'
#
loop_
_entity.id
_entity.type
_entity.pdbx_description
1 polymer ?
#
loop_
_entity_poly.entity_id
_entity_poly.type
_entity_poly.pdbx_seq_one_letter_code
_entity_poly.pdbx_strand_id
1 'polypeptide(L)'
;LLMTSLQFFSFYIFGYKINTTVTTPPVPTTAEWITDFSDIVSKFSLRTAEIPDDDMCYIVAGRPETIKECEFNAETQSFIVIHGWTVTGMFESWVPKLVSALYEREPTANVIVVDWLTRANQHYPTSAAYTKLVGRDVAKFVTWLQKELQLPWERIHLLGYSLGAHVAGIAGDLTDHKISRITGLDPAGPTFEHADDQSTLSRNDAQFVDVLHTNTRGSPDRSIGIQRPVGHIDIYPNGGTFQPGCDIQNTLLGIALEGIKGLQNMDQLVKCSHERSIHLFIDSLLNTQQQSMAYRCGTKEAFNKGLCLNCRKNRCNKLGYNINKVRTTRSTKMYLKTREMMPFKVFHYQVKVHIFSKDKLSFTEQPMKISLYGTHGEKEDISFVLPELKSNTTLSFLITTDVDIGDLMIVKLRWEKDTIISWSSWWGSNKFHIRKLRVKSGETQSKVIFSAKEGEFSYLVRGGEEAVFVKSKEDNMSRKEKLMHKLKMQGSLFGQNDA
;
A
#
# COMPACT_ATOMS: atom_id res chain seq x y z
N LEU A 1 9.81 3.93 -32.74
CA LEU A 1 9.20 4.82 -31.73
C LEU A 1 7.68 4.98 -31.84
N LEU A 2 7.04 4.93 -33.02
CA LEU A 2 5.57 4.82 -33.08
C LEU A 2 5.03 3.40 -32.82
N MET A 3 5.78 2.34 -33.19
CA MET A 3 5.39 0.94 -32.90
C MET A 3 5.48 0.57 -31.41
N THR A 4 6.21 1.33 -30.59
CA THR A 4 6.45 1.05 -29.17
C THR A 4 5.28 1.50 -28.29
N SER A 5 4.61 2.61 -28.62
CA SER A 5 3.36 3.01 -27.96
C SER A 5 2.19 2.09 -28.34
N LEU A 6 2.26 1.43 -29.49
CA LEU A 6 1.27 0.47 -29.98
C LEU A 6 1.29 -0.88 -29.25
N GLN A 7 2.41 -1.34 -28.69
CA GLN A 7 2.43 -2.61 -27.94
C GLN A 7 1.67 -2.51 -26.61
N PHE A 8 1.81 -1.39 -25.90
CA PHE A 8 1.03 -1.11 -24.68
C PHE A 8 -0.45 -0.87 -25.02
N PHE A 9 -0.74 -0.18 -26.13
CA PHE A 9 -2.11 0.11 -26.59
C PHE A 9 -2.85 -1.08 -27.21
N SER A 10 -2.17 -1.97 -27.94
CA SER A 10 -2.79 -3.07 -28.66
C SER A 10 -3.34 -4.15 -27.71
N PHE A 11 -2.63 -4.40 -26.60
CA PHE A 11 -3.12 -5.26 -25.51
C PHE A 11 -4.34 -4.65 -24.78
N TYR A 12 -4.44 -3.32 -24.73
CA TYR A 12 -5.50 -2.57 -24.04
C TYR A 12 -6.82 -2.53 -24.83
N ILE A 13 -6.77 -2.53 -26.16
CA ILE A 13 -7.96 -2.37 -27.04
C ILE A 13 -8.45 -3.71 -27.59
N PHE A 14 -7.57 -4.60 -28.04
CA PHE A 14 -7.95 -5.86 -28.65
C PHE A 14 -7.71 -6.99 -27.67
N GLY A 15 -8.74 -7.36 -26.92
CA GLY A 15 -8.71 -8.54 -26.05
C GLY A 15 -8.43 -9.80 -26.87
N TYR A 16 -7.15 -10.16 -26.98
CA TYR A 16 -6.74 -11.41 -27.58
C TYR A 16 -6.77 -12.50 -26.51
N LYS A 17 -7.72 -13.43 -26.63
CA LYS A 17 -7.56 -14.76 -26.05
C LYS A 17 -6.43 -15.44 -26.80
N ILE A 18 -5.27 -15.58 -26.17
CA ILE A 18 -4.16 -16.33 -26.76
C ILE A 18 -4.05 -17.67 -26.03
N ASN A 19 -4.45 -18.74 -26.74
CA ASN A 19 -4.05 -20.11 -26.40
C ASN A 19 -2.53 -20.21 -26.64
N THR A 20 -1.74 -20.26 -25.58
CA THR A 20 -0.30 -20.54 -25.67
C THR A 20 -0.02 -21.87 -24.99
N THR A 21 -0.06 -22.95 -25.78
CA THR A 21 0.69 -24.16 -25.46
C THR A 21 2.14 -23.89 -25.78
N VAL A 22 2.87 -23.28 -24.84
CA VAL A 22 4.32 -23.42 -24.78
C VAL A 22 4.55 -24.75 -24.07
N THR A 23 4.89 -25.79 -24.81
CA THR A 23 5.33 -27.07 -24.26
C THR A 23 6.66 -26.83 -23.54
N THR A 24 6.58 -26.60 -22.24
CA THR A 24 7.74 -26.71 -21.35
C THR A 24 8.25 -28.15 -21.40
N PRO A 25 9.54 -28.41 -21.63
CA PRO A 25 10.08 -29.77 -21.54
C PRO A 25 9.79 -30.32 -20.13
N PRO A 26 9.52 -31.63 -20.00
CA PRO A 26 9.18 -32.23 -18.71
C PRO A 26 10.29 -31.96 -17.70
N VAL A 27 9.90 -31.51 -16.50
CA VAL A 27 10.80 -31.29 -15.38
C VAL A 27 11.46 -32.62 -15.03
N PRO A 28 12.81 -32.73 -15.03
CA PRO A 28 13.49 -33.96 -14.66
C PRO A 28 13.13 -34.36 -13.23
N THR A 29 12.74 -35.61 -13.04
CA THR A 29 12.28 -36.18 -11.76
C THR A 29 13.42 -36.58 -10.81
N THR A 30 14.69 -36.32 -11.17
CA THR A 30 15.86 -36.57 -10.31
C THR A 30 16.38 -35.27 -9.70
N ALA A 31 16.88 -35.32 -8.46
CA ALA A 31 17.47 -34.17 -7.75
C ALA A 31 18.71 -33.56 -8.44
N GLU A 32 19.17 -34.13 -9.56
CA GLU A 32 20.33 -33.67 -10.33
C GLU A 32 20.10 -32.33 -11.04
N TRP A 33 18.84 -32.00 -11.38
CA TRP A 33 18.54 -30.75 -12.08
C TRP A 33 18.92 -29.52 -11.27
N ILE A 34 18.90 -29.60 -9.94
CA ILE A 34 19.20 -28.46 -9.05
C ILE A 34 20.71 -28.22 -8.90
N THR A 35 21.54 -29.21 -9.25
CA THR A 35 23.00 -29.18 -9.11
C THR A 35 23.76 -28.95 -10.42
N ASP A 36 23.08 -29.02 -11.57
CA ASP A 36 23.62 -28.52 -12.84
C ASP A 36 23.35 -27.01 -12.96
N PHE A 37 24.42 -26.22 -13.02
CA PHE A 37 24.38 -24.75 -13.10
C PHE A 37 24.68 -24.23 -14.51
N SER A 38 25.00 -25.10 -15.47
CA SER A 38 25.43 -24.70 -16.82
C SER A 38 24.31 -24.06 -17.65
N ASP A 39 23.05 -24.30 -17.28
CA ASP A 39 21.84 -23.81 -17.93
C ASP A 39 21.28 -22.52 -17.31
N ILE A 40 21.93 -22.01 -16.26
CA ILE A 40 21.58 -20.73 -15.63
C ILE A 40 21.97 -19.59 -16.58
N VAL A 41 20.99 -18.76 -16.94
CA VAL A 41 21.20 -17.59 -17.79
C VAL A 41 21.20 -16.31 -16.97
N SER A 42 20.43 -16.28 -15.89
CA SER A 42 20.41 -15.14 -14.96
C SER A 42 21.75 -14.96 -14.27
N LYS A 43 22.14 -13.70 -14.03
CA LYS A 43 23.37 -13.36 -13.30
C LYS A 43 23.05 -12.79 -11.93
N PHE A 44 23.94 -13.00 -10.97
CA PHE A 44 23.73 -12.64 -9.56
C PHE A 44 24.83 -11.69 -9.12
N SER A 45 24.51 -10.40 -9.12
CA SER A 45 25.47 -9.34 -8.84
C SER A 45 25.38 -8.94 -7.38
N LEU A 46 26.45 -9.16 -6.61
CA LEU A 46 26.55 -8.66 -5.25
C LEU A 46 26.96 -7.18 -5.31
N ARG A 47 26.04 -6.29 -4.91
CA ARG A 47 26.25 -4.84 -4.90
C ARG A 47 26.92 -4.39 -3.61
N THR A 48 27.55 -3.22 -3.61
CA THR A 48 28.09 -2.60 -2.39
C THR A 48 27.40 -1.29 -2.06
N ALA A 49 27.64 -0.78 -0.85
CA ALA A 49 27.10 0.51 -0.41
C ALA A 49 27.76 1.70 -1.13
N GLU A 50 29.05 1.60 -1.52
CA GLU A 50 29.74 2.71 -2.20
C GLU A 50 29.31 2.86 -3.65
N ILE A 51 29.02 1.76 -4.34
CA ILE A 51 28.70 1.75 -5.77
C ILE A 51 27.40 0.95 -6.02
N PRO A 52 26.24 1.47 -5.59
CA PRO A 52 24.96 0.77 -5.70
C PRO A 52 24.45 0.63 -7.14
N ASP A 53 24.96 1.47 -8.06
CA ASP A 53 24.55 1.52 -9.47
C ASP A 53 25.23 0.45 -10.33
N ASP A 54 26.45 0.02 -9.99
CA ASP A 54 27.29 -0.81 -10.87
C ASP A 54 27.29 -2.30 -10.50
N ASP A 55 27.28 -3.16 -11.52
CA ASP A 55 27.43 -4.61 -11.37
C ASP A 55 28.91 -4.99 -11.33
N MET A 56 29.55 -4.74 -10.19
CA MET A 56 31.00 -4.91 -10.05
C MET A 56 31.42 -6.35 -9.76
N CYS A 57 30.61 -7.12 -9.01
CA CYS A 57 30.97 -8.48 -8.63
C CYS A 57 29.82 -9.47 -8.83
N TYR A 58 30.10 -10.54 -9.56
CA TYR A 58 29.12 -11.60 -9.84
C TYR A 58 29.46 -12.88 -9.09
N ILE A 59 28.50 -13.37 -8.32
CA ILE A 59 28.58 -14.69 -7.71
C ILE A 59 28.04 -15.69 -8.74
N VAL A 60 28.88 -16.65 -9.15
CA VAL A 60 28.54 -17.63 -10.19
C VAL A 60 28.28 -18.98 -9.55
N ALA A 61 27.06 -19.51 -9.72
CA ALA A 61 26.69 -20.83 -9.20
C ALA A 61 27.63 -21.92 -9.73
N GLY A 62 28.06 -22.83 -8.84
CA GLY A 62 29.06 -23.86 -9.13
C GLY A 62 30.51 -23.38 -9.07
N ARG A 63 30.77 -22.12 -8.73
CA ARG A 63 32.12 -21.53 -8.59
C ARG A 63 32.30 -20.88 -7.21
N PRO A 64 32.57 -21.67 -6.15
CA PRO A 64 32.66 -21.17 -4.77
C PRO A 64 33.72 -20.08 -4.56
N GLU A 65 34.75 -20.01 -5.40
CA GLU A 65 35.77 -18.96 -5.40
C GLU A 65 35.17 -17.57 -5.58
N THR A 66 34.12 -17.42 -6.42
CA THR A 66 33.47 -16.13 -6.69
C THR A 66 32.73 -15.57 -5.47
N ILE A 67 32.31 -16.43 -4.53
CA ILE A 67 31.71 -16.00 -3.26
C ILE A 67 32.74 -15.21 -2.43
N LYS A 68 33.98 -15.70 -2.38
CA LYS A 68 35.07 -15.09 -1.62
C LYS A 68 35.59 -13.83 -2.32
N GLU A 69 35.70 -13.86 -3.64
CA GLU A 69 36.11 -12.70 -4.46
C GLU A 69 35.15 -11.52 -4.31
N CYS A 70 33.84 -11.80 -4.16
CA CYS A 70 32.84 -10.77 -3.89
C CYS A 70 32.71 -10.40 -2.40
N GLU A 71 33.51 -10.99 -1.51
CA GLU A 71 33.48 -10.71 -0.07
C GLU A 71 32.09 -10.94 0.57
N PHE A 72 31.35 -11.96 0.10
CA PHE A 72 30.04 -12.29 0.66
C PHE A 72 30.15 -12.68 2.14
N ASN A 73 29.32 -12.06 2.99
CA ASN A 73 29.29 -12.32 4.42
C ASN A 73 28.23 -13.35 4.81
N ALA A 74 28.65 -14.58 5.13
CA ALA A 74 27.75 -15.66 5.51
C ALA A 74 27.02 -15.46 6.85
N GLU A 75 27.48 -14.53 7.70
CA GLU A 75 26.92 -14.32 9.04
C GLU A 75 25.71 -13.38 9.06
N THR A 76 25.43 -12.70 7.94
CA THR A 76 24.45 -11.60 7.87
C THR A 76 23.27 -11.91 6.97
N GLN A 77 22.27 -11.02 6.97
CA GLN A 77 21.07 -11.16 6.14
C GLN A 77 21.43 -11.06 4.65
N SER A 78 20.77 -11.82 3.79
CA SER A 78 20.90 -11.71 2.34
C SER A 78 19.58 -11.26 1.71
N PHE A 79 19.60 -10.11 1.04
CA PHE A 79 18.52 -9.61 0.22
C PHE A 79 18.79 -9.94 -1.23
N ILE A 80 17.81 -10.54 -1.90
CA ILE A 80 17.87 -10.84 -3.34
C ILE A 80 16.81 -10.01 -4.03
N VAL A 81 17.25 -8.98 -4.74
CA VAL A 81 16.42 -8.01 -5.46
C VAL A 81 16.21 -8.49 -6.89
N ILE A 82 14.94 -8.62 -7.28
CA ILE A 82 14.54 -9.18 -8.57
C ILE A 82 13.66 -8.15 -9.30
N HIS A 83 14.19 -7.60 -10.40
CA HIS A 83 13.49 -6.60 -11.20
C HIS A 83 12.35 -7.20 -12.03
N GLY A 84 11.54 -6.32 -12.63
CA GLY A 84 10.38 -6.66 -13.46
C GLY A 84 10.65 -6.62 -14.96
N TRP A 85 9.56 -6.49 -15.73
CA TRP A 85 9.61 -6.27 -17.18
C TRP A 85 10.27 -4.92 -17.51
N THR A 86 11.05 -4.87 -18.59
CA THR A 86 11.72 -3.63 -19.03
C THR A 86 11.67 -3.50 -20.54
N VAL A 87 11.37 -2.31 -21.04
CA VAL A 87 11.38 -2.00 -22.48
C VAL A 87 12.77 -1.66 -23.00
N THR A 88 13.63 -1.11 -22.13
CA THR A 88 14.96 -0.63 -22.52
C THR A 88 16.03 -1.71 -22.43
N GLY A 89 15.77 -2.80 -21.70
CA GLY A 89 16.76 -3.83 -21.42
C GLY A 89 17.83 -3.36 -20.44
N MET A 90 17.56 -2.29 -19.69
CA MET A 90 18.42 -1.74 -18.64
C MET A 90 17.67 -1.74 -17.30
N PHE A 91 18.43 -1.72 -16.20
CA PHE A 91 17.86 -1.52 -14.86
C PHE A 91 17.16 -0.17 -14.76
N GLU A 92 16.04 -0.16 -14.05
CA GLU A 92 15.30 1.06 -13.74
C GLU A 92 15.93 1.79 -12.55
N SER A 93 15.73 3.11 -12.47
CA SER A 93 16.39 3.98 -11.48
C SER A 93 16.07 3.65 -10.01
N TRP A 94 15.09 2.78 -9.75
CA TRP A 94 14.74 2.34 -8.40
C TRP A 94 15.68 1.27 -7.86
N VAL A 95 16.34 0.47 -8.71
CA VAL A 95 17.22 -0.62 -8.29
C VAL A 95 18.33 -0.10 -7.37
N PRO A 96 19.16 0.88 -7.77
CA PRO A 96 20.19 1.42 -6.90
C PRO A 96 19.61 2.10 -5.65
N LYS A 97 18.48 2.80 -5.76
CA LYS A 97 17.81 3.43 -4.60
C LYS A 97 17.41 2.40 -3.54
N LEU A 98 16.91 1.24 -3.97
CA LEU A 98 16.55 0.14 -3.07
C LEU A 98 17.80 -0.49 -2.45
N VAL A 99 18.85 -0.72 -3.24
CA VAL A 99 20.15 -1.23 -2.75
C VAL A 99 20.71 -0.31 -1.67
N SER A 100 20.81 1.00 -1.94
CA SER A 100 21.27 1.99 -0.97
C SER A 100 20.42 2.00 0.30
N ALA A 101 19.09 1.97 0.17
CA ALA A 101 18.21 1.96 1.33
C ALA A 101 18.31 0.68 2.18
N LEU A 102 18.61 -0.47 1.55
CA LEU A 102 18.86 -1.72 2.26
C LEU A 102 20.17 -1.64 3.06
N TYR A 103 21.24 -1.11 2.46
CA TYR A 103 22.50 -0.89 3.18
C TYR A 103 22.40 0.18 4.27
N GLU A 104 21.61 1.23 4.08
CA GLU A 104 21.35 2.20 5.15
C GLU A 104 20.62 1.56 6.33
N ARG A 105 19.69 0.62 6.05
CA ARG A 105 18.93 -0.07 7.09
C ARG A 105 19.70 -1.21 7.76
N GLU A 106 20.45 -1.99 6.99
CA GLU A 106 21.21 -3.16 7.40
C GLU A 106 22.63 -3.10 6.80
N PRO A 107 23.56 -2.32 7.38
CA PRO A 107 24.87 -2.01 6.78
C PRO A 107 25.76 -3.21 6.48
N THR A 108 25.54 -4.33 7.15
CA THR A 108 26.35 -5.56 6.99
C THR A 108 25.65 -6.62 6.15
N ALA A 109 24.44 -6.35 5.63
CA ALA A 109 23.71 -7.31 4.82
C ALA A 109 24.39 -7.54 3.46
N ASN A 110 24.07 -8.65 2.80
CA ASN A 110 24.43 -8.88 1.41
C ASN A 110 23.25 -8.47 0.54
N VAL A 111 23.46 -7.60 -0.45
CA VAL A 111 22.41 -7.22 -1.41
C VAL A 111 22.78 -7.73 -2.80
N ILE A 112 22.09 -8.78 -3.25
CA ILE A 112 22.28 -9.40 -4.55
C ILE A 112 21.18 -8.91 -5.49
N VAL A 113 21.56 -8.34 -6.63
CA VAL A 113 20.65 -7.99 -7.72
C VAL A 113 20.67 -9.10 -8.78
N VAL A 114 19.49 -9.61 -9.12
CA VAL A 114 19.33 -10.64 -10.16
C VAL A 114 19.17 -9.96 -11.51
N ASP A 115 20.14 -10.13 -12.39
CA ASP A 115 20.07 -9.71 -13.79
C ASP A 115 19.41 -10.81 -14.62
N TRP A 116 18.20 -10.51 -15.11
CA TRP A 116 17.53 -11.30 -16.14
C TRP A 116 17.02 -10.41 -17.29
N LEU A 117 17.71 -9.28 -17.54
CA LEU A 117 17.31 -8.22 -18.47
C LEU A 117 17.01 -8.75 -19.87
N THR A 118 17.81 -9.71 -20.37
CA THR A 118 17.59 -10.33 -21.69
C THR A 118 16.23 -11.02 -21.81
N ARG A 119 15.80 -11.72 -20.76
CA ARG A 119 14.48 -12.39 -20.71
C ARG A 119 13.36 -11.41 -20.34
N ALA A 120 13.67 -10.37 -19.56
CA ALA A 120 12.71 -9.32 -19.20
C ALA A 120 12.37 -8.40 -20.36
N ASN A 121 13.28 -8.20 -21.32
CA ASN A 121 13.14 -7.29 -22.47
C ASN A 121 12.43 -7.91 -23.69
N GLN A 122 11.62 -8.94 -23.48
CA GLN A 122 10.84 -9.55 -24.56
C GLN A 122 9.41 -8.97 -24.57
N HIS A 123 8.63 -9.36 -25.58
CA HIS A 123 7.20 -9.08 -25.59
C HIS A 123 6.56 -9.61 -24.30
N TYR A 124 5.64 -8.84 -23.68
CA TYR A 124 5.21 -9.07 -22.29
C TYR A 124 4.82 -10.53 -21.95
N PRO A 125 3.91 -11.21 -22.70
CA PRO A 125 3.58 -12.62 -22.45
C PRO A 125 4.79 -13.56 -22.50
N THR A 126 5.77 -13.28 -23.35
CA THR A 126 7.02 -14.06 -23.44
C THR A 126 7.88 -13.82 -22.20
N SER A 127 8.07 -12.57 -21.78
CA SER A 127 8.77 -12.25 -20.52
C SER A 127 8.05 -12.85 -19.30
N ALA A 128 6.71 -12.82 -19.31
CA ALA A 128 5.88 -13.44 -18.26
C ALA A 128 6.09 -14.96 -18.21
N ALA A 129 6.15 -15.65 -19.35
CA ALA A 129 6.47 -17.07 -19.40
C ALA A 129 7.89 -17.37 -18.88
N TYR A 130 8.86 -16.48 -19.16
CA TYR A 130 10.23 -16.62 -18.67
C TYR A 130 10.38 -16.52 -17.14
N THR A 131 9.37 -16.02 -16.42
CA THR A 131 9.40 -16.01 -14.95
C THR A 131 9.63 -17.40 -14.35
N LYS A 132 9.13 -18.46 -15.01
CA LYS A 132 9.39 -19.86 -14.60
C LYS A 132 10.86 -20.25 -14.72
N LEU A 133 11.51 -19.89 -15.83
CA LEU A 133 12.93 -20.20 -16.04
C LEU A 133 13.82 -19.38 -15.09
N VAL A 134 13.52 -18.08 -14.92
CA VAL A 134 14.28 -17.23 -14.00
C VAL A 134 14.05 -17.65 -12.55
N GLY A 135 12.83 -18.02 -12.17
CA GLY A 135 12.54 -18.56 -10.84
C GLY A 135 13.34 -19.83 -10.55
N ARG A 136 13.49 -20.71 -11.55
CA ARG A 136 14.35 -21.90 -11.46
C ARG A 136 15.84 -21.51 -11.31
N ASP A 137 16.33 -20.55 -12.08
CA ASP A 137 17.71 -20.07 -11.99
C ASP A 137 18.01 -19.51 -10.58
N VAL A 138 17.08 -18.70 -10.03
CA VAL A 138 17.20 -18.15 -8.67
C VAL A 138 17.12 -19.26 -7.61
N ALA A 139 16.23 -20.25 -7.75
CA ALA A 139 16.12 -21.36 -6.82
C ALA A 139 17.40 -22.21 -6.78
N LYS A 140 18.00 -22.51 -7.95
CA LYS A 140 19.29 -23.20 -8.05
C LYS A 140 20.39 -22.41 -7.36
N PHE A 141 20.50 -21.12 -7.67
CA PHE A 141 21.51 -20.24 -7.07
C PHE A 141 21.39 -20.17 -5.55
N VAL A 142 20.18 -19.91 -5.02
CA VAL A 142 19.92 -19.81 -3.58
C VAL A 142 20.22 -21.13 -2.88
N THR A 143 19.79 -22.26 -3.46
CA THR A 143 20.03 -23.59 -2.89
C THR A 143 21.50 -23.95 -2.90
N TRP A 144 22.23 -23.61 -3.97
CA TRP A 144 23.68 -23.79 -4.04
C TRP A 144 24.41 -22.94 -3.00
N LEU A 145 24.14 -21.63 -2.95
CA LEU A 145 24.76 -20.72 -2.01
C LEU A 145 24.50 -21.15 -0.56
N GLN A 146 23.28 -21.60 -0.28
CA GLN A 146 22.90 -22.16 1.02
C GLN A 146 23.73 -23.41 1.35
N LYS A 147 23.89 -24.34 0.42
CA LYS A 147 24.65 -25.59 0.63
C LYS A 147 26.15 -25.34 0.79
N GLU A 148 26.74 -24.48 -0.02
CA GLU A 148 28.18 -24.15 0.03
C GLU A 148 28.57 -23.46 1.34
N LEU A 149 27.73 -22.55 1.83
CA LEU A 149 28.03 -21.73 3.01
C LEU A 149 27.30 -22.17 4.28
N GLN A 150 26.43 -23.18 4.18
CA GLN A 150 25.53 -23.64 5.26
C GLN A 150 24.69 -22.49 5.86
N LEU A 151 24.16 -21.61 4.99
CA LEU A 151 23.36 -20.46 5.43
C LEU A 151 22.03 -20.93 6.06
N PRO A 152 21.56 -20.27 7.13
CA PRO A 152 20.19 -20.43 7.59
C PRO A 152 19.20 -19.87 6.56
N TRP A 153 18.15 -20.64 6.22
CA TRP A 153 17.07 -20.21 5.32
C TRP A 153 16.34 -18.96 5.83
N GLU A 154 16.37 -18.73 7.15
CA GLU A 154 15.82 -17.57 7.85
C GLU A 154 16.51 -16.26 7.48
N ARG A 155 17.73 -16.30 6.92
CA ARG A 155 18.51 -15.12 6.52
C ARG A 155 18.24 -14.64 5.10
N ILE A 156 17.45 -15.39 4.32
CA ILE A 156 17.22 -15.09 2.90
C ILE A 156 15.88 -14.39 2.73
N HIS A 157 15.91 -13.18 2.17
CA HIS A 157 14.73 -12.38 1.86
C HIS A 157 14.71 -11.99 0.37
N LEU A 158 13.75 -12.53 -0.38
CA LEU A 158 13.54 -12.16 -1.79
C LEU A 158 12.65 -10.91 -1.89
N LEU A 159 13.07 -9.93 -2.68
CA LEU A 159 12.36 -8.69 -2.96
C LEU A 159 12.07 -8.64 -4.46
N GLY A 160 10.83 -8.95 -4.85
CA GLY A 160 10.45 -9.04 -6.26
C GLY A 160 9.50 -7.92 -6.68
N TYR A 161 9.84 -7.21 -7.75
CA TYR A 161 9.00 -6.15 -8.33
C TYR A 161 8.31 -6.61 -9.62
N SER A 162 7.01 -6.35 -9.77
CA SER A 162 6.26 -6.66 -11.00
C SER A 162 6.38 -8.15 -11.37
N LEU A 163 6.89 -8.49 -12.56
CA LEU A 163 7.21 -9.90 -12.94
C LEU A 163 8.20 -10.57 -11.96
N GLY A 164 9.12 -9.81 -11.38
CA GLY A 164 10.09 -10.28 -10.39
C GLY A 164 9.46 -10.81 -9.11
N ALA A 165 8.24 -10.37 -8.76
CA ALA A 165 7.49 -10.93 -7.63
C ALA A 165 7.09 -12.39 -7.88
N HIS A 166 6.72 -12.72 -9.12
CA HIS A 166 6.40 -14.11 -9.50
C HIS A 166 7.66 -14.96 -9.63
N VAL A 167 8.76 -14.39 -10.14
CA VAL A 167 10.09 -15.03 -10.09
C VAL A 167 10.45 -15.41 -8.66
N ALA A 168 10.28 -14.50 -7.70
CA ALA A 168 10.53 -14.75 -6.28
C ALA A 168 9.65 -15.87 -5.71
N GLY A 169 8.36 -15.88 -6.07
CA GLY A 169 7.42 -16.94 -5.66
C GLY A 169 7.82 -18.31 -6.18
N ILE A 170 8.03 -18.41 -7.49
CA ILE A 170 8.48 -19.65 -8.15
C ILE A 170 9.81 -20.12 -7.57
N ALA A 171 10.75 -19.20 -7.30
CA ALA A 171 12.02 -19.55 -6.68
C ALA A 171 11.84 -20.15 -5.28
N GLY A 172 11.02 -19.53 -4.43
CA GLY A 172 10.74 -20.02 -3.07
C GLY A 172 9.91 -21.31 -3.01
N ASP A 173 9.15 -21.62 -4.05
CA ASP A 173 8.49 -22.92 -4.18
C ASP A 173 9.46 -24.05 -4.57
N LEU A 174 10.46 -23.73 -5.39
CA LEU A 174 11.45 -24.69 -5.90
C LEU A 174 12.65 -24.92 -4.98
N THR A 175 12.84 -24.12 -3.93
CA THR A 175 13.91 -24.33 -2.94
C THR A 175 13.60 -25.51 -2.01
N ASP A 176 14.64 -26.26 -1.62
CA ASP A 176 14.53 -27.44 -0.74
C ASP A 176 13.83 -27.15 0.60
N HIS A 177 13.94 -25.91 1.09
CA HIS A 177 13.25 -25.43 2.30
C HIS A 177 12.62 -24.06 2.04
N LYS A 178 11.62 -23.71 2.85
CA LYS A 178 10.98 -22.39 2.74
C LYS A 178 11.94 -21.30 3.25
N ILE A 179 12.30 -20.40 2.35
CA ILE A 179 13.00 -19.14 2.64
C ILE A 179 12.21 -18.29 3.65
N SER A 180 12.93 -17.43 4.38
CA SER A 180 12.37 -16.58 5.45
C SER A 180 11.22 -15.71 5.00
N ARG A 181 11.42 -14.97 3.90
CA ARG A 181 10.48 -13.93 3.47
C ARG A 181 10.55 -13.67 1.98
N ILE A 182 9.38 -13.50 1.37
CA ILE A 182 9.23 -12.85 0.06
C ILE A 182 8.42 -11.57 0.25
N THR A 183 8.90 -10.46 -0.30
CA THR A 183 8.08 -9.25 -0.45
C THR A 183 7.76 -9.02 -1.92
N GLY A 184 6.47 -9.04 -2.26
CA GLY A 184 5.97 -8.72 -3.59
C GLY A 184 5.66 -7.24 -3.72
N LEU A 185 6.40 -6.53 -4.57
CA LEU A 185 6.21 -5.11 -4.84
C LEU A 185 5.40 -4.97 -6.13
N ASP A 186 4.10 -4.71 -5.96
CA ASP A 186 3.07 -4.66 -7.01
C ASP A 186 3.21 -5.77 -8.06
N PRO A 187 3.00 -7.06 -7.68
CA PRO A 187 3.16 -8.19 -8.59
C PRO A 187 2.31 -8.01 -9.86
N ALA A 188 2.80 -8.48 -11.00
CA ALA A 188 2.13 -8.27 -12.28
C ALA A 188 0.75 -8.97 -12.35
N GLY A 189 -0.25 -8.28 -12.90
CA GLY A 189 -1.61 -8.80 -13.07
C GLY A 189 -1.79 -9.64 -14.34
N PRO A 190 -1.47 -9.12 -15.54
CA PRO A 190 -1.79 -9.80 -16.79
C PRO A 190 -1.05 -11.14 -16.87
N THR A 191 -1.75 -12.21 -17.28
CA THR A 191 -1.29 -13.63 -17.24
C THR A 191 -1.32 -14.29 -15.86
N PHE A 192 -1.26 -13.54 -14.75
CA PHE A 192 -1.12 -14.11 -13.39
C PHE A 192 -2.38 -14.01 -12.52
N GLU A 193 -3.32 -13.10 -12.82
CA GLU A 193 -4.57 -12.91 -12.05
C GLU A 193 -5.36 -14.22 -11.87
N HIS A 194 -5.33 -15.09 -12.87
CA HIS A 194 -6.00 -16.40 -12.87
C HIS A 194 -5.04 -17.59 -12.93
N ALA A 195 -3.73 -17.35 -12.81
CA ALA A 195 -2.74 -18.41 -12.76
C ALA A 195 -2.82 -19.19 -11.44
N ASP A 196 -2.44 -20.47 -11.49
CA ASP A 196 -2.31 -21.31 -10.31
C ASP A 196 -1.15 -20.88 -9.40
N ASP A 197 -1.19 -21.36 -8.16
CA ASP A 197 -0.19 -21.06 -7.14
C ASP A 197 1.24 -21.51 -7.54
N GLN A 198 1.38 -22.47 -8.46
CA GLN A 198 2.69 -22.93 -8.95
C GLN A 198 3.31 -21.99 -10.01
N SER A 199 2.49 -21.16 -10.65
CA SER A 199 2.92 -20.25 -11.73
C SER A 199 2.88 -18.78 -11.32
N THR A 200 2.54 -18.49 -10.07
CA THR A 200 2.37 -17.12 -9.55
C THR A 200 2.95 -17.02 -8.14
N LEU A 201 3.00 -15.80 -7.61
CA LEU A 201 3.37 -15.63 -6.21
C LEU A 201 2.22 -16.17 -5.36
N SER A 202 2.54 -16.98 -4.35
CA SER A 202 1.62 -17.51 -3.37
C SER A 202 2.19 -17.38 -1.97
N ARG A 203 1.28 -17.35 -1.00
CA ARG A 203 1.61 -17.40 0.44
C ARG A 203 2.40 -18.65 0.83
N ASN A 204 2.37 -19.70 0.01
CA ASN A 204 3.06 -20.94 0.31
C ASN A 204 4.54 -20.87 -0.04
N ASP A 205 5.00 -19.87 -0.79
CA ASP A 205 6.33 -19.82 -1.39
C ASP A 205 7.44 -19.49 -0.38
N ALA A 206 7.08 -18.98 0.79
CA ALA A 206 8.03 -18.66 1.87
C ALA A 206 7.40 -18.87 3.26
N GLN A 207 8.23 -18.81 4.30
CA GLN A 207 7.75 -18.78 5.68
C GLN A 207 6.85 -17.56 5.93
N PHE A 208 7.12 -16.43 5.25
CA PHE A 208 6.26 -15.26 5.27
C PHE A 208 6.25 -14.54 3.90
N VAL A 209 5.09 -14.09 3.46
CA VAL A 209 4.92 -13.40 2.17
C VAL A 209 4.07 -12.16 2.43
N ASP A 210 4.62 -10.99 2.15
CA ASP A 210 3.93 -9.72 2.24
C ASP A 210 3.92 -8.99 0.90
N VAL A 211 2.79 -8.37 0.57
CA VAL A 211 2.56 -7.87 -0.78
C VAL A 211 2.01 -6.45 -0.73
N LEU A 212 2.58 -5.56 -1.53
CA LEU A 212 2.11 -4.20 -1.74
C LEU A 212 1.40 -4.13 -3.09
N HIS A 213 0.11 -3.81 -3.10
CA HIS A 213 -0.68 -3.62 -4.32
C HIS A 213 -0.92 -2.13 -4.53
N THR A 214 -0.32 -1.54 -5.56
CA THR A 214 -0.34 -0.08 -5.79
C THR A 214 -0.91 0.32 -7.15
N ASN A 215 -1.06 -0.59 -8.11
CA ASN A 215 -1.62 -0.31 -9.44
C ASN A 215 -2.64 -1.35 -9.93
N THR A 216 -3.69 -1.60 -9.15
CA THR A 216 -4.74 -2.59 -9.46
C THR A 216 -5.92 -2.02 -10.26
N ARG A 217 -5.77 -0.88 -10.94
CA ARG A 217 -6.87 -0.23 -11.68
C ARG A 217 -7.17 -0.99 -12.97
N GLY A 218 -8.44 -1.32 -13.21
CA GLY A 218 -8.91 -1.98 -14.43
C GLY A 218 -9.80 -3.18 -14.13
N SER A 219 -10.31 -3.83 -15.17
CA SER A 219 -10.87 -5.18 -15.03
C SER A 219 -9.75 -6.16 -14.61
N PRO A 220 -10.07 -7.30 -13.97
CA PRO A 220 -9.07 -8.27 -13.50
C PRO A 220 -7.98 -8.61 -14.53
N ASP A 221 -8.36 -8.82 -15.80
CA ASP A 221 -7.40 -9.15 -16.87
C ASP A 221 -6.65 -7.94 -17.47
N ARG A 222 -6.92 -6.72 -17.00
CA ARG A 222 -6.39 -5.47 -17.58
C ARG A 222 -5.70 -4.56 -16.56
N SER A 223 -5.69 -4.93 -15.28
CA SER A 223 -4.89 -4.21 -14.29
C SER A 223 -3.43 -4.60 -14.40
N ILE A 224 -2.54 -3.62 -14.23
CA ILE A 224 -1.09 -3.83 -14.33
C ILE A 224 -0.57 -4.61 -13.12
N GLY A 225 -1.00 -4.21 -11.92
CA GLY A 225 -0.81 -4.98 -10.70
C GLY A 225 -1.92 -6.02 -10.52
N ILE A 226 -1.58 -7.16 -9.92
CA ILE A 226 -2.52 -8.21 -9.55
C ILE A 226 -3.52 -7.70 -8.50
N GLN A 227 -4.81 -8.00 -8.67
CA GLN A 227 -5.88 -7.52 -7.77
C GLN A 227 -6.10 -8.48 -6.61
N ARG A 228 -6.09 -9.79 -6.88
CA ARG A 228 -6.28 -10.81 -5.86
C ARG A 228 -5.11 -10.83 -4.85
N PRO A 229 -5.40 -11.17 -3.58
CA PRO A 229 -4.35 -11.36 -2.59
C PRO A 229 -3.50 -12.59 -2.95
N VAL A 230 -2.19 -12.45 -2.81
CA VAL A 230 -1.19 -13.49 -3.10
C VAL A 230 -0.21 -13.71 -1.94
N GLY A 231 -0.32 -12.93 -0.86
CA GLY A 231 0.51 -13.07 0.33
C GLY A 231 -0.21 -13.64 1.57
N HIS A 232 0.53 -13.68 2.67
CA HIS A 232 -0.04 -13.78 4.01
C HIS A 232 -0.71 -12.46 4.41
N ILE A 233 -0.05 -11.34 4.09
CA ILE A 233 -0.56 -9.97 4.28
C ILE A 233 -0.46 -9.22 2.97
N ASP A 234 -1.60 -8.70 2.51
CA ASP A 234 -1.76 -7.97 1.27
C ASP A 234 -2.21 -6.55 1.60
N ILE A 235 -1.32 -5.58 1.39
CA ILE A 235 -1.55 -4.18 1.72
C ILE A 235 -1.90 -3.44 0.42
N TYR A 236 -2.99 -2.68 0.45
CA TYR A 236 -3.50 -1.89 -0.66
C TYR A 236 -3.42 -0.38 -0.31
N PRO A 237 -2.24 0.26 -0.39
CA PRO A 237 -2.09 1.70 -0.18
C PRO A 237 -3.05 2.48 -1.07
N ASN A 238 -3.77 3.42 -0.48
CA ASN A 238 -4.77 4.26 -1.13
C ASN A 238 -5.93 3.49 -1.80
N GLY A 239 -6.14 2.23 -1.38
CA GLY A 239 -7.12 1.33 -2.01
C GLY A 239 -6.53 0.45 -3.12
N GLY A 240 -5.25 0.62 -3.42
CA GLY A 240 -4.44 -0.20 -4.33
C GLY A 240 -4.63 0.09 -5.82
N THR A 241 -5.65 0.86 -6.20
CA THR A 241 -5.91 1.16 -7.62
C THR A 241 -4.94 2.19 -8.20
N PHE A 242 -4.61 3.22 -7.43
CA PHE A 242 -3.82 4.34 -7.90
C PHE A 242 -3.23 5.11 -6.72
N GLN A 243 -2.08 5.76 -6.94
CA GLN A 243 -1.31 6.42 -5.88
C GLN A 243 -1.33 7.95 -6.00
N PRO A 244 -1.45 8.67 -4.87
CA PRO A 244 -1.39 10.14 -4.86
C PRO A 244 -0.10 10.66 -5.53
N GLY A 245 -0.23 11.74 -6.31
CA GLY A 245 0.88 12.33 -7.07
C GLY A 245 1.13 11.72 -8.44
N CYS A 246 0.46 10.63 -8.81
CA CYS A 246 0.63 9.99 -10.12
C CYS A 246 -0.40 10.41 -11.18
N ASP A 247 -1.42 11.22 -10.87
CA ASP A 247 -2.61 11.45 -11.73
C ASP A 247 -2.32 12.31 -12.98
N ILE A 248 -3.17 12.13 -14.00
CA ILE A 248 -3.06 12.68 -15.36
C ILE A 248 -3.09 14.22 -15.38
N GLN A 249 -3.50 14.90 -14.30
CA GLN A 249 -3.46 16.37 -14.24
C GLN A 249 -2.03 16.94 -14.35
N ASN A 250 -1.01 16.22 -13.86
CA ASN A 250 0.40 16.57 -14.10
C ASN A 250 0.78 16.37 -15.58
N THR A 251 0.07 15.49 -16.29
CA THR A 251 0.23 15.22 -17.72
C THR A 251 -0.46 16.26 -18.59
N LEU A 252 -1.62 16.81 -18.20
CA LEU A 252 -2.24 17.91 -18.94
C LEU A 252 -1.36 19.17 -18.87
N LEU A 253 -0.73 19.42 -17.72
CA LEU A 253 0.27 20.47 -17.55
C LEU A 253 1.54 20.17 -18.38
N GLY A 254 2.03 18.93 -18.37
CA GLY A 254 3.18 18.52 -19.18
C GLY A 254 2.93 18.51 -20.70
N ILE A 255 1.74 18.14 -21.17
CA ILE A 255 1.34 18.21 -22.58
C ILE A 255 1.12 19.67 -23.00
N ALA A 256 0.52 20.49 -22.13
CA ALA A 256 0.35 21.92 -22.38
C ALA A 256 1.70 22.68 -22.45
N LEU A 257 2.72 22.21 -21.73
CA LEU A 257 4.06 22.81 -21.73
C LEU A 257 5.01 22.21 -22.79
N GLU A 258 4.92 20.91 -23.11
CA GLU A 258 5.93 20.20 -23.92
C GLU A 258 5.39 19.49 -25.19
N GLY A 259 4.09 19.61 -25.51
CA GLY A 259 3.51 19.06 -26.74
C GLY A 259 3.69 17.54 -26.89
N ILE A 260 4.09 17.07 -28.08
CA ILE A 260 4.22 15.63 -28.42
C ILE A 260 5.26 14.90 -27.54
N LYS A 261 6.22 15.61 -26.92
CA LYS A 261 7.14 15.02 -25.93
C LYS A 261 6.41 14.59 -24.65
N GLY A 262 5.29 15.25 -24.30
CA GLY A 262 4.41 14.85 -23.20
C GLY A 262 3.76 13.46 -23.40
N LEU A 263 3.63 12.96 -24.64
CA LEU A 263 3.17 11.59 -24.90
C LEU A 263 4.23 10.52 -24.59
N GLN A 264 5.52 10.85 -24.61
CA GLN A 264 6.58 9.92 -24.24
C GLN A 264 6.59 9.63 -22.73
N ASN A 265 6.03 10.55 -21.93
CA ASN A 265 5.87 10.40 -20.48
C ASN A 265 4.71 9.47 -20.07
N MET A 266 3.97 8.87 -21.03
CA MET A 266 2.86 7.96 -20.73
C MET A 266 3.34 6.63 -20.10
N ASP A 267 4.48 6.08 -20.52
CA ASP A 267 5.06 4.87 -19.90
C ASP A 267 5.51 5.18 -18.45
N GLN A 268 6.12 6.35 -18.24
CA GLN A 268 6.53 6.83 -16.91
C GLN A 268 5.32 7.11 -15.99
N LEU A 269 4.20 7.59 -16.55
CA LEU A 269 2.95 7.84 -15.83
C LEU A 269 2.26 6.53 -15.38
N VAL A 270 2.23 5.54 -16.27
CA VAL A 270 1.69 4.21 -15.97
C VAL A 270 2.57 3.48 -14.94
N LYS A 271 3.89 3.68 -15.01
CA LYS A 271 4.85 3.17 -14.03
C LYS A 271 4.78 3.87 -12.68
N CYS A 272 4.38 5.14 -12.58
CA CYS A 272 4.39 5.89 -11.31
C CYS A 272 3.64 5.15 -10.17
N SER A 273 2.39 4.72 -10.42
CA SER A 273 1.64 3.96 -9.41
C SER A 273 2.18 2.55 -9.20
N HIS A 274 2.77 1.95 -10.24
CA HIS A 274 3.37 0.61 -10.17
C HIS A 274 4.64 0.61 -9.31
N GLU A 275 5.58 1.50 -9.60
CA GLU A 275 6.86 1.70 -8.91
C GLU A 275 6.68 2.25 -7.49
N ARG A 276 5.54 2.87 -7.16
CA ARG A 276 5.24 3.37 -5.81
C ARG A 276 5.37 2.28 -4.73
N SER A 277 5.10 1.02 -5.07
CA SER A 277 5.32 -0.11 -4.15
C SER A 277 6.76 -0.19 -3.64
N ILE A 278 7.75 0.00 -4.53
CA ILE A 278 9.17 0.05 -4.19
C ILE A 278 9.47 1.25 -3.29
N HIS A 279 9.01 2.44 -3.67
CA HIS A 279 9.25 3.66 -2.88
C HIS A 279 8.62 3.61 -1.49
N LEU A 280 7.45 2.97 -1.34
CA LEU A 280 6.84 2.72 -0.03
C LEU A 280 7.67 1.74 0.81
N PHE A 281 8.29 0.74 0.17
CA PHE A 281 9.20 -0.17 0.86
C PHE A 281 10.50 0.54 1.27
N ILE A 282 11.09 1.36 0.39
CA ILE A 282 12.25 2.23 0.68
C ILE A 282 11.94 3.16 1.86
N ASP A 283 10.80 3.85 1.84
CA ASP A 283 10.35 4.69 2.97
C ASP A 283 10.31 3.91 4.29
N SER A 284 9.86 2.65 4.25
CA SER A 284 9.80 1.81 5.45
C SER A 284 11.17 1.38 5.99
N LEU A 285 12.19 1.33 5.12
CA LEU A 285 13.59 1.07 5.49
C LEU A 285 14.19 2.32 6.15
N LEU A 286 14.05 3.48 5.50
CA LEU A 286 14.70 4.72 5.93
C LEU A 286 13.99 5.37 7.14
N ASN A 287 12.65 5.44 7.13
CA ASN A 287 11.87 6.20 8.10
C ASN A 287 11.36 5.32 9.26
N THR A 288 12.29 4.73 10.02
CA THR A 288 12.00 3.78 11.12
C THR A 288 11.16 4.39 12.26
N GLN A 289 11.24 5.70 12.50
CA GLN A 289 10.44 6.41 13.50
C GLN A 289 9.06 6.82 12.98
N GLN A 290 8.88 6.87 11.66
CA GLN A 290 7.64 7.32 11.00
C GLN A 290 6.96 6.17 10.25
N GLN A 291 6.84 5.00 10.89
CA GLN A 291 6.29 3.83 10.21
C GLN A 291 4.81 4.01 9.84
N SER A 292 4.48 3.69 8.59
CA SER A 292 3.11 3.72 8.09
C SER A 292 2.31 2.53 8.62
N MET A 293 1.08 2.77 9.07
CA MET A 293 0.19 1.75 9.63
C MET A 293 -0.90 1.36 8.63
N ALA A 294 -1.00 0.06 8.35
CA ALA A 294 -2.04 -0.56 7.55
C ALA A 294 -3.10 -1.21 8.44
N TYR A 295 -4.36 -1.14 8.00
CA TYR A 295 -5.53 -1.60 8.75
C TYR A 295 -6.30 -2.66 7.98
N ARG A 296 -6.51 -3.82 8.60
CA ARG A 296 -7.32 -4.91 8.05
C ARG A 296 -8.76 -4.44 7.83
N CYS A 297 -9.24 -4.61 6.60
CA CYS A 297 -10.61 -4.24 6.25
C CYS A 297 -11.19 -5.20 5.21
N GLY A 298 -12.52 -5.32 5.16
CA GLY A 298 -13.18 -6.17 4.17
C GLY A 298 -13.15 -5.58 2.76
N THR A 299 -13.30 -4.25 2.64
CA THR A 299 -13.25 -3.53 1.37
C THR A 299 -12.63 -2.14 1.55
N LYS A 300 -12.17 -1.53 0.45
CA LYS A 300 -11.64 -0.16 0.46
C LYS A 300 -12.71 0.89 0.82
N GLU A 301 -13.99 0.64 0.48
CA GLU A 301 -15.11 1.53 0.78
C GLU A 301 -15.39 1.58 2.29
N ALA A 302 -15.34 0.43 2.96
CA ALA A 302 -15.46 0.37 4.42
C ALA A 302 -14.28 1.06 5.12
N PHE A 303 -13.08 0.96 4.55
CA PHE A 303 -11.90 1.68 5.03
C PHE A 303 -12.04 3.20 4.87
N ASN A 304 -12.49 3.69 3.70
CA ASN A 304 -12.72 5.11 3.43
C ASN A 304 -13.85 5.72 4.30
N LYS A 305 -14.74 4.89 4.85
CA LYS A 305 -15.72 5.29 5.88
C LYS A 305 -15.14 5.33 7.31
N GLY A 306 -13.86 5.03 7.48
CA GLY A 306 -13.14 5.01 8.77
C GLY A 306 -13.48 3.80 9.65
N LEU A 307 -14.15 2.77 9.13
CA LEU A 307 -14.73 1.69 9.96
C LEU A 307 -13.68 0.67 10.46
N CYS A 308 -12.47 0.69 9.91
CA CYS A 308 -11.47 -0.36 10.06
C CYS A 308 -10.23 0.01 10.89
N LEU A 309 -10.20 1.17 11.57
CA LEU A 309 -9.01 1.67 12.27
C LEU A 309 -8.68 0.97 13.61
N ASN A 310 -8.99 -0.31 13.79
CA ASN A 310 -8.76 -1.04 15.05
C ASN A 310 -7.51 -1.92 14.97
N CYS A 311 -6.63 -1.87 15.96
CA CYS A 311 -5.41 -2.68 16.00
C CYS A 311 -5.53 -4.01 16.77
N ARG A 312 -6.63 -4.26 17.49
CA ARG A 312 -6.79 -5.49 18.30
C ARG A 312 -6.70 -6.75 17.45
N LYS A 313 -6.02 -7.78 17.96
CA LYS A 313 -5.86 -9.11 17.31
C LYS A 313 -5.27 -9.00 15.90
N ASN A 314 -4.17 -8.27 15.74
CA ASN A 314 -3.45 -8.10 14.47
C ASN A 314 -4.32 -7.52 13.34
N ARG A 315 -5.29 -6.67 13.71
CA ARG A 315 -6.11 -5.94 12.73
C ARG A 315 -5.41 -4.70 12.18
N CYS A 316 -4.22 -4.37 12.68
CA CYS A 316 -3.33 -3.44 12.02
C CYS A 316 -1.92 -4.02 11.99
N ASN A 317 -1.11 -3.55 11.05
CA ASN A 317 0.28 -3.92 10.91
C ASN A 317 1.08 -2.78 10.30
N LYS A 318 2.41 -2.84 10.40
CA LYS A 318 3.30 -1.88 9.75
C LYS A 318 3.41 -2.19 8.26
N LEU A 319 3.52 -1.16 7.44
CA LEU A 319 3.87 -1.32 6.02
C LEU A 319 5.38 -1.58 5.88
N GLY A 320 5.75 -2.50 4.98
CA GLY A 320 7.12 -2.70 4.53
C GLY A 320 8.01 -3.50 5.49
N TYR A 321 9.25 -3.07 5.70
CA TYR A 321 10.30 -3.90 6.30
C TYR A 321 9.98 -4.41 7.71
N ASN A 322 9.49 -3.55 8.61
CA ASN A 322 9.18 -3.92 10.00
C ASN A 322 7.78 -4.54 10.20
N ILE A 323 7.19 -5.13 9.16
CA ILE A 323 5.92 -5.83 9.28
C ILE A 323 6.00 -6.97 10.31
N ASN A 324 4.96 -7.11 11.15
CA ASN A 324 4.85 -8.26 12.04
C ASN A 324 4.45 -9.48 11.19
N LYS A 325 5.26 -10.54 11.20
CA LYS A 325 5.09 -11.77 10.39
C LYS A 325 3.93 -12.65 10.86
N VAL A 326 2.71 -12.12 10.83
CA VAL A 326 1.50 -12.80 11.30
C VAL A 326 0.95 -13.72 10.21
N ARG A 327 0.83 -15.02 10.51
CA ARG A 327 0.27 -16.01 9.59
C ARG A 327 -1.17 -16.33 10.00
N THR A 328 -2.09 -16.27 9.05
CA THR A 328 -3.51 -16.60 9.23
C THR A 328 -3.95 -17.67 8.24
N THR A 329 -5.06 -18.36 8.52
CA THR A 329 -5.59 -19.41 7.62
C THR A 329 -5.97 -18.87 6.24
N ARG A 330 -6.37 -17.61 6.15
CA ARG A 330 -6.66 -16.90 4.88
C ARG A 330 -5.76 -15.67 4.76
N SER A 331 -5.51 -15.22 3.53
CA SER A 331 -4.81 -13.97 3.25
C SER A 331 -5.54 -12.77 3.87
N THR A 332 -4.77 -11.80 4.36
CA THR A 332 -5.31 -10.65 5.08
C THR A 332 -5.15 -9.38 4.25
N LYS A 333 -6.28 -8.85 3.73
CA LYS A 333 -6.32 -7.54 3.06
C LYS A 333 -6.23 -6.40 4.08
N MET A 334 -5.29 -5.49 3.88
CA MET A 334 -5.10 -4.29 4.69
C MET A 334 -5.06 -3.03 3.81
N TYR A 335 -5.44 -1.89 4.39
CA TYR A 335 -5.53 -0.61 3.70
C TYR A 335 -4.92 0.49 4.54
N LEU A 336 -4.38 1.50 3.88
CA LEU A 336 -3.93 2.76 4.46
C LEU A 336 -4.07 3.87 3.42
N LYS A 337 -3.94 5.12 3.85
CA LYS A 337 -3.65 6.25 2.97
C LYS A 337 -2.18 6.62 3.08
N THR A 338 -1.66 7.32 2.07
CA THR A 338 -0.29 7.83 2.05
C THR A 338 -0.26 9.24 1.48
N ARG A 339 0.84 9.96 1.70
CA ARG A 339 1.16 11.19 0.98
C ARG A 339 1.55 10.89 -0.47
N GLU A 340 1.62 11.96 -1.25
CA GLU A 340 2.12 11.93 -2.64
C GLU A 340 3.65 11.80 -2.73
N MET A 341 4.39 12.27 -1.72
CA MET A 341 5.86 12.24 -1.67
C MET A 341 6.38 11.70 -0.34
N MET A 342 7.62 11.19 -0.35
CA MET A 342 8.30 10.64 0.83
C MET A 342 8.66 11.79 1.81
N PRO A 343 8.59 11.60 3.15
CA PRO A 343 8.08 10.42 3.85
C PRO A 343 6.57 10.25 3.66
N PHE A 344 6.10 9.02 3.45
CA PHE A 344 4.72 8.77 2.96
C PHE A 344 3.66 8.68 4.07
N LYS A 345 4.08 8.63 5.33
CA LYS A 345 3.21 8.46 6.51
C LYS A 345 2.11 9.53 6.56
N VAL A 346 0.91 9.10 6.92
CA VAL A 346 -0.19 9.95 7.38
C VAL A 346 -0.81 9.36 8.64
N PHE A 347 -1.48 10.20 9.41
CA PHE A 347 -2.31 9.83 10.56
C PHE A 347 -3.77 9.66 10.12
N HIS A 348 -4.44 8.64 10.63
CA HIS A 348 -5.78 8.23 10.23
C HIS A 348 -6.80 8.53 11.34
N TYR A 349 -7.84 9.28 11.01
CA TYR A 349 -8.90 9.65 11.93
C TYR A 349 -10.26 9.21 11.39
N GLN A 350 -10.98 8.38 12.14
CA GLN A 350 -12.40 8.15 11.88
C GLN A 350 -13.18 9.27 12.56
N VAL A 351 -13.95 10.03 11.78
CA VAL A 351 -14.89 11.03 12.30
C VAL A 351 -16.30 10.48 12.16
N LYS A 352 -17.03 10.45 13.27
CA LYS A 352 -18.43 10.02 13.32
C LYS A 352 -19.30 11.14 13.87
N VAL A 353 -20.32 11.52 13.11
CA VAL A 353 -21.20 12.65 13.39
C VAL A 353 -22.65 12.26 13.18
N HIS A 354 -23.54 12.71 14.07
CA HIS A 354 -24.98 12.65 13.83
C HIS A 354 -25.47 14.00 13.34
N ILE A 355 -26.10 13.99 12.17
CA ILE A 355 -26.60 15.17 11.48
C ILE A 355 -28.09 15.28 11.76
N PHE A 356 -28.53 16.36 12.38
CA PHE A 356 -29.94 16.62 12.63
C PHE A 356 -30.47 17.73 11.71
N SER A 357 -31.73 17.61 11.31
CA SER A 357 -32.47 18.66 10.59
C SER A 357 -33.96 18.48 10.83
N LYS A 358 -34.69 19.61 10.89
CA LYS A 358 -36.16 19.61 10.88
C LYS A 358 -36.70 19.22 9.50
N ASP A 359 -36.03 19.71 8.45
CA ASP A 359 -36.40 19.42 7.07
C ASP A 359 -35.77 18.12 6.60
N LYS A 360 -36.52 17.37 5.78
CA LYS A 360 -36.06 16.12 5.17
C LYS A 360 -35.12 16.41 3.98
N LEU A 361 -33.90 16.79 4.31
CA LEU A 361 -32.84 17.12 3.35
C LEU A 361 -31.95 15.90 3.04
N SER A 362 -31.49 15.82 1.79
CA SER A 362 -30.55 14.80 1.32
C SER A 362 -29.71 15.37 0.18
N PHE A 363 -28.38 15.29 0.32
CA PHE A 363 -27.43 15.75 -0.68
C PHE A 363 -26.40 14.66 -0.94
N THR A 364 -25.90 14.58 -2.17
CA THR A 364 -24.84 13.65 -2.57
C THR A 364 -23.58 14.42 -2.93
N GLU A 365 -22.42 13.80 -2.75
CA GLU A 365 -21.12 14.34 -3.17
C GLU A 365 -20.85 15.78 -2.67
N GLN A 366 -20.99 15.99 -1.37
CA GLN A 366 -20.88 17.32 -0.79
C GLN A 366 -19.42 17.66 -0.42
N PRO A 367 -18.87 18.79 -0.92
CA PRO A 367 -17.53 19.24 -0.57
C PRO A 367 -17.52 19.82 0.86
N MET A 368 -16.58 19.33 1.66
CA MET A 368 -16.43 19.65 3.07
C MET A 368 -14.98 19.96 3.39
N LYS A 369 -14.77 20.80 4.41
CA LYS A 369 -13.46 21.04 5.01
C LYS A 369 -13.49 20.73 6.49
N ILE A 370 -12.43 20.13 7.00
CA ILE A 370 -12.25 19.87 8.43
C ILE A 370 -10.90 20.39 8.89
N SER A 371 -10.88 21.09 10.02
CA SER A 371 -9.66 21.58 10.66
C SER A 371 -9.50 20.88 12.00
N LEU A 372 -8.29 20.38 12.27
CA LEU A 372 -7.95 19.63 13.48
C LEU A 372 -6.85 20.39 14.25
N TYR A 373 -7.07 20.61 15.53
CA TYR A 373 -6.11 21.28 16.41
C TYR A 373 -5.86 20.40 17.64
N GLY A 374 -4.60 20.21 18.01
CA GLY A 374 -4.20 19.40 19.14
C GLY A 374 -3.02 19.97 19.91
N THR A 375 -2.37 19.13 20.71
CA THR A 375 -1.29 19.55 21.62
C THR A 375 0.05 19.75 20.92
N HIS A 376 0.30 19.04 19.81
CA HIS A 376 1.59 19.10 19.09
C HIS A 376 1.52 19.97 17.83
N GLY A 377 0.32 20.22 17.31
CA GLY A 377 0.13 21.07 16.14
C GLY A 377 -1.31 21.06 15.64
N GLU A 378 -1.47 21.56 14.43
CA GLU A 378 -2.76 21.73 13.77
C GLU A 378 -2.67 21.47 12.27
N LYS A 379 -3.81 21.11 11.68
CA LYS A 379 -3.99 21.06 10.23
C LYS A 379 -5.35 21.63 9.90
N GLU A 380 -5.36 22.75 9.20
CA GLU A 380 -6.58 23.46 8.80
C GLU A 380 -7.04 23.06 7.40
N ASP A 381 -8.33 23.25 7.14
CA ASP A 381 -8.96 23.16 5.81
C ASP A 381 -8.64 21.87 5.03
N ILE A 382 -8.64 20.71 5.72
CA ILE A 382 -8.51 19.41 5.07
C ILE A 382 -9.78 19.17 4.24
N SER A 383 -9.65 19.26 2.92
CA SER A 383 -10.74 19.02 1.98
C SER A 383 -11.10 17.54 1.89
N PHE A 384 -12.40 17.25 1.89
CA PHE A 384 -12.93 15.91 1.63
C PHE A 384 -14.34 15.99 1.05
N VAL A 385 -14.75 14.95 0.32
CA VAL A 385 -16.10 14.85 -0.25
C VAL A 385 -16.91 13.84 0.55
N LEU A 386 -18.06 14.27 1.07
CA LEU A 386 -19.03 13.39 1.70
C LEU A 386 -19.92 12.76 0.63
N PRO A 387 -19.94 11.42 0.49
CA PRO A 387 -20.77 10.77 -0.53
C PRO A 387 -22.26 11.05 -0.37
N GLU A 388 -22.74 11.09 0.88
CA GLU A 388 -24.14 11.34 1.21
C GLU A 388 -24.22 12.16 2.51
N LEU A 389 -25.00 13.23 2.49
CA LEU A 389 -25.34 14.08 3.63
C LEU A 389 -26.86 14.10 3.77
N LYS A 390 -27.37 13.30 4.71
CA LYS A 390 -28.81 13.09 4.91
C LYS A 390 -29.26 13.48 6.31
N SER A 391 -30.41 14.14 6.37
CA SER A 391 -31.09 14.52 7.62
C SER A 391 -31.33 13.33 8.56
N ASN A 392 -31.08 13.55 9.85
CA ASN A 392 -31.31 12.58 10.95
C ASN A 392 -30.55 11.26 10.78
N THR A 393 -29.35 11.31 10.21
CA THR A 393 -28.49 10.14 10.00
C THR A 393 -27.14 10.30 10.69
N THR A 394 -26.50 9.17 10.97
CA THR A 394 -25.14 9.14 11.50
C THR A 394 -24.15 8.85 10.37
N LEU A 395 -23.27 9.80 10.10
CA LEU A 395 -22.21 9.69 9.10
C LEU A 395 -20.91 9.23 9.75
N SER A 396 -20.11 8.49 8.98
CA SER A 396 -18.77 8.06 9.35
C SER A 396 -17.87 8.18 8.14
N PHE A 397 -16.75 8.88 8.28
CA PHE A 397 -15.79 9.11 7.20
C PHE A 397 -14.37 9.10 7.75
N LEU A 398 -13.42 8.78 6.87
CA LEU A 398 -11.99 8.79 7.16
C LEU A 398 -11.41 10.15 6.79
N ILE A 399 -10.65 10.74 7.72
CA ILE A 399 -9.82 11.92 7.52
C ILE A 399 -8.37 11.52 7.74
N THR A 400 -7.46 12.11 6.97
CA THR A 400 -6.03 11.86 7.09
C THR A 400 -5.24 13.16 7.06
N THR A 401 -4.14 13.21 7.79
CA THR A 401 -3.22 14.36 7.79
C THR A 401 -1.77 13.89 7.89
N ASP A 402 -0.85 14.68 7.35
CA ASP A 402 0.60 14.45 7.40
C ASP A 402 1.27 15.06 8.64
N VAL A 403 0.51 15.77 9.48
CA VAL A 403 1.00 16.40 10.71
C VAL A 403 0.64 15.54 11.91
N ASP A 404 1.60 15.35 12.83
CA ASP A 404 1.30 14.82 14.15
C ASP A 404 0.62 15.90 15.00
N ILE A 405 -0.70 15.81 15.10
CA ILE A 405 -1.52 16.77 15.85
C ILE A 405 -1.43 16.52 17.37
N GLY A 406 -0.94 15.34 17.80
CA GLY A 406 -0.96 14.93 19.19
C GLY A 406 -2.39 14.69 19.71
N ASP A 407 -2.67 15.09 20.94
CA ASP A 407 -3.99 14.96 21.54
C ASP A 407 -4.95 16.01 20.97
N LEU A 408 -5.97 15.56 20.22
CA LEU A 408 -6.96 16.44 19.63
C LEU A 408 -7.76 17.23 20.68
N MET A 409 -7.84 18.54 20.49
CA MET A 409 -8.49 19.50 21.41
C MET A 409 -9.68 20.22 20.76
N ILE A 410 -9.55 20.61 19.49
CA ILE A 410 -10.59 21.34 18.75
C ILE A 410 -10.74 20.73 17.36
N VAL A 411 -11.98 20.61 16.91
CA VAL A 411 -12.34 20.21 15.55
C VAL A 411 -13.26 21.28 14.97
N LYS A 412 -12.97 21.74 13.76
CA LYS A 412 -13.88 22.63 13.01
C LYS A 412 -14.35 21.94 11.74
N LEU A 413 -15.60 22.12 11.39
CA LEU A 413 -16.20 21.54 10.19
C LEU A 413 -16.89 22.63 9.37
N ARG A 414 -16.58 22.71 8.07
CA ARG A 414 -17.14 23.69 7.13
C ARG A 414 -17.77 22.96 5.94
N TRP A 415 -18.96 23.40 5.55
CA TRP A 415 -19.64 22.92 4.34
C TRP A 415 -19.42 23.91 3.21
N GLU A 416 -18.72 23.51 2.15
CA GLU A 416 -18.37 24.42 1.06
C GLU A 416 -19.57 24.72 0.14
N LYS A 417 -19.48 25.87 -0.54
CA LYS A 417 -20.45 26.29 -1.56
C LYS A 417 -20.07 25.63 -2.89
N ASP A 418 -21.05 25.12 -3.64
CA ASP A 418 -20.79 24.66 -5.01
C ASP A 418 -20.42 25.85 -5.89
N THR A 419 -19.34 25.72 -6.66
CA THR A 419 -18.85 26.72 -7.61
C THR A 419 -19.63 26.72 -8.93
N ILE A 420 -20.40 25.67 -9.24
CA ILE A 420 -20.82 25.43 -10.63
C ILE A 420 -22.12 26.15 -11.05
N ILE A 421 -23.10 26.45 -10.18
CA ILE A 421 -24.30 27.27 -10.52
C ILE A 421 -24.90 27.81 -9.20
N SER A 422 -24.65 29.08 -8.86
CA SER A 422 -25.14 29.73 -7.64
C SER A 422 -26.52 30.37 -7.84
N TRP A 423 -27.56 29.55 -8.07
CA TRP A 423 -28.97 30.01 -8.07
C TRP A 423 -29.63 29.77 -6.69
N SER A 424 -28.85 29.28 -5.73
CA SER A 424 -29.29 28.87 -4.38
C SER A 424 -29.46 30.01 -3.38
N SER A 425 -29.17 31.27 -3.74
CA SER A 425 -29.50 32.42 -2.88
C SER A 425 -31.01 32.72 -2.84
N TRP A 426 -31.82 32.05 -3.67
CA TRP A 426 -33.29 32.16 -3.68
C TRP A 426 -34.03 31.08 -2.88
N TRP A 427 -33.32 30.03 -2.46
CA TRP A 427 -33.89 28.92 -1.69
C TRP A 427 -33.23 28.96 -0.30
N GLY A 428 -34.01 28.93 0.77
CA GLY A 428 -33.53 29.13 2.14
C GLY A 428 -32.26 28.34 2.48
N SER A 429 -31.42 28.90 3.36
CA SER A 429 -30.13 28.30 3.73
C SER A 429 -30.35 26.92 4.37
N ASN A 430 -30.16 25.86 3.59
CA ASN A 430 -30.20 24.48 4.07
C ASN A 430 -29.24 24.35 5.26
N LYS A 431 -29.78 23.98 6.42
CA LYS A 431 -29.09 24.06 7.70
C LYS A 431 -29.18 22.72 8.41
N PHE A 432 -28.03 22.17 8.74
CA PHE A 432 -27.91 21.03 9.63
C PHE A 432 -27.45 21.49 11.01
N HIS A 433 -27.82 20.74 12.05
CA HIS A 433 -27.32 20.96 13.40
C HIS A 433 -26.63 19.70 13.92
N ILE A 434 -25.51 19.92 14.61
CA ILE A 434 -24.61 18.87 15.09
C ILE A 434 -24.39 19.09 16.58
N ARG A 435 -24.68 18.07 17.38
CA ARG A 435 -24.53 18.13 18.84
C ARG A 435 -23.13 17.73 19.30
N LYS A 436 -22.68 16.56 18.83
CA LYS A 436 -21.40 15.94 19.22
C LYS A 436 -20.73 15.31 18.01
N LEU A 437 -19.39 15.34 18.01
CA LEU A 437 -18.53 14.56 17.12
C LEU A 437 -17.82 13.48 17.93
N ARG A 438 -17.56 12.33 17.31
CA ARG A 438 -16.68 11.31 17.87
C ARG A 438 -15.53 11.09 16.91
N VAL A 439 -14.31 11.26 17.39
CA VAL A 439 -13.11 11.04 16.60
C VAL A 439 -12.33 9.87 17.18
N LYS A 440 -11.88 8.96 16.33
CA LYS A 440 -10.96 7.88 16.71
C LYS A 440 -9.67 8.03 15.90
N SER A 441 -8.54 8.11 16.59
CA SER A 441 -7.21 8.01 15.96
C SER A 441 -6.84 6.54 15.76
N GLY A 442 -6.37 6.21 14.56
CA GLY A 442 -5.88 4.89 14.22
C GLY A 442 -4.51 4.60 14.87
N GLU A 443 -3.59 5.56 14.81
CA GLU A 443 -2.21 5.36 15.27
C GLU A 443 -2.12 5.26 16.79
N THR A 444 -2.84 6.13 17.51
CA THR A 444 -2.84 6.12 18.99
C THR A 444 -3.92 5.21 19.59
N GLN A 445 -4.83 4.68 18.75
CA GLN A 445 -6.05 3.96 19.17
C GLN A 445 -6.97 4.73 20.14
N SER A 446 -6.75 6.04 20.32
CA SER A 446 -7.55 6.91 21.19
C SER A 446 -8.94 7.17 20.59
N LYS A 447 -9.91 7.45 21.46
CA LYS A 447 -11.27 7.85 21.09
C LYS A 447 -11.64 9.06 21.90
N VAL A 448 -12.09 10.11 21.23
CA VAL A 448 -12.42 11.39 21.84
C VAL A 448 -13.80 11.85 21.39
N ILE A 449 -14.58 12.40 22.32
CA ILE A 449 -15.87 13.02 22.04
C ILE A 449 -15.71 14.54 22.07
N PHE A 450 -16.18 15.23 21.03
CA PHE A 450 -16.23 16.69 20.96
C PHE A 450 -17.68 17.15 21.04
N SER A 451 -17.92 18.26 21.74
CA SER A 451 -19.24 18.91 21.85
C SER A 451 -19.18 20.29 21.21
N ALA A 452 -20.33 20.81 20.77
CA ALA A 452 -20.44 22.18 20.27
C ALA A 452 -19.79 23.18 21.23
N LYS A 453 -18.99 24.12 20.71
CA LYS A 453 -18.30 25.14 21.52
C LYS A 453 -19.30 26.04 22.25
N GLU A 454 -20.37 26.43 21.56
CA GLU A 454 -21.38 27.37 22.04
C GLU A 454 -22.77 26.72 21.90
N GLY A 455 -23.54 26.72 22.99
CA GLY A 455 -24.87 26.12 23.04
C GLY A 455 -24.91 24.59 22.97
N GLU A 456 -26.09 24.03 22.73
CA GLU A 456 -26.27 22.58 22.58
C GLU A 456 -25.84 22.06 21.19
N PHE A 457 -25.95 22.90 20.16
CA PHE A 457 -25.71 22.52 18.78
C PHE A 457 -24.80 23.53 18.07
N SER A 458 -23.86 23.01 17.29
CA SER A 458 -23.20 23.79 16.23
C SER A 458 -23.96 23.64 14.93
N TYR A 459 -24.04 24.72 14.18
CA TYR A 459 -24.80 24.76 12.94
C TYR A 459 -23.88 24.63 11.73
N LEU A 460 -24.25 23.74 10.81
CA LEU A 460 -23.54 23.53 9.55
C LEU A 460 -24.43 24.06 8.42
N VAL A 461 -24.02 25.19 7.85
CA VAL A 461 -24.72 25.88 6.76
C VAL A 461 -23.81 25.87 5.53
N ARG A 462 -24.39 25.56 4.37
CA ARG A 462 -23.64 25.53 3.11
C ARG A 462 -23.08 26.91 2.77
N GLY A 463 -21.77 27.00 2.58
CA GLY A 463 -21.06 28.26 2.34
C GLY A 463 -21.06 29.21 3.55
N GLY A 464 -21.46 28.73 4.73
CA GLY A 464 -21.49 29.50 5.96
C GLY A 464 -20.21 29.37 6.79
N GLU A 465 -20.29 29.84 8.03
CA GLU A 465 -19.19 29.76 9.00
C GLU A 465 -18.88 28.32 9.44
N GLU A 466 -17.73 28.14 10.08
CA GLU A 466 -17.26 26.86 10.58
C GLU A 466 -18.04 26.43 11.83
N ALA A 467 -18.54 25.20 11.85
CA ALA A 467 -19.04 24.58 13.06
C ALA A 467 -17.87 24.16 13.95
N VAL A 468 -17.74 24.78 15.14
CA VAL A 468 -16.61 24.57 16.07
C VAL A 468 -16.98 23.63 17.21
N PHE A 469 -16.15 22.61 17.43
CA PHE A 469 -16.33 21.60 18.47
C PHE A 469 -15.08 21.50 19.35
N VAL A 470 -15.29 21.42 20.66
CA VAL A 470 -14.22 21.32 21.67
C VAL A 470 -14.28 19.97 22.38
N LYS A 471 -13.12 19.45 22.78
CA LYS A 471 -12.99 18.18 23.53
C LYS A 471 -13.91 18.19 24.75
N SER A 472 -14.76 17.18 24.87
CA SER A 472 -15.73 17.08 25.95
C SER A 472 -15.07 16.64 27.26
N LYS A 473 -15.47 17.27 28.38
CA LYS A 473 -15.03 16.88 29.73
C LYS A 473 -15.53 15.49 30.15
N GLU A 474 -16.53 14.93 29.45
CA GLU A 474 -17.11 13.59 29.73
C GLU A 474 -16.15 12.41 29.46
N ASP A 475 -15.02 12.62 28.77
CA ASP A 475 -14.05 11.54 28.48
C ASP A 475 -13.23 11.11 29.70
N ASN A 476 -13.11 11.94 30.73
CA ASN A 476 -12.41 11.57 31.97
C ASN A 476 -13.25 10.68 32.91
N MET A 477 -14.53 10.45 32.62
CA MET A 477 -15.36 9.60 33.46
C MET A 477 -15.24 8.13 33.07
N SER A 478 -14.73 7.34 34.02
CA SER A 478 -14.68 5.88 33.99
C SER A 478 -16.03 5.29 33.60
N ARG A 479 -16.06 4.10 32.97
CA ARG A 479 -17.32 3.36 32.71
C ARG A 479 -18.16 3.21 33.98
N LYS A 480 -17.51 3.10 35.15
CA LYS A 480 -18.15 3.02 36.47
C LYS A 480 -18.82 4.34 36.85
N GLU A 481 -18.16 5.47 36.59
CA GLU A 481 -18.71 6.81 36.85
C GLU A 481 -19.82 7.17 35.87
N LYS A 482 -19.73 6.75 34.60
CA LYS A 482 -20.83 6.87 33.63
C LYS A 482 -22.06 6.08 34.06
N LEU A 483 -21.87 4.88 34.63
CA LEU A 483 -22.97 4.08 35.19
C LEU A 483 -23.57 4.76 36.43
N MET A 484 -22.73 5.24 37.34
CA MET A 484 -23.15 5.95 38.57
C MET A 484 -23.85 7.27 38.28
N HIS A 485 -23.39 8.04 37.29
CA HIS A 485 -24.05 9.26 36.84
C HIS A 485 -25.41 8.94 36.22
N LYS A 486 -25.52 7.87 35.43
CA LYS A 486 -26.80 7.44 34.84
C LYS A 486 -27.79 6.99 35.92
N LEU A 487 -27.32 6.26 36.93
CA LEU A 487 -28.12 5.87 38.10
C LEU A 487 -28.53 7.08 38.95
N LYS A 488 -27.65 8.06 39.16
CA LYS A 488 -27.98 9.32 39.86
C LYS A 488 -29.05 10.13 39.11
N MET A 489 -28.97 10.21 37.78
CA MET A 489 -29.95 10.94 36.97
C MET A 489 -31.29 10.21 36.87
N GLN A 490 -31.31 8.88 36.93
CA GLN A 490 -32.55 8.08 36.95
C GLN A 490 -33.17 7.95 38.36
N GLY A 491 -32.38 8.10 39.42
CA GLY A 491 -32.84 8.11 40.81
C GLY A 491 -33.55 9.42 41.23
N SER A 492 -33.57 10.44 40.38
CA SER A 492 -34.25 11.73 40.65
C SER A 492 -35.73 11.76 40.25
N LEU A 493 -36.29 10.64 39.75
CA LEU A 493 -37.68 10.55 39.28
C LEU A 493 -38.60 9.69 40.16
N PHE A 494 -38.12 9.23 41.31
CA PHE A 494 -38.95 8.54 42.32
C PHE A 494 -38.82 9.26 43.66
N GLY A 495 -39.64 10.28 43.86
CA GLY A 495 -39.67 11.02 45.12
C GLY A 495 -40.51 12.28 45.11
N GLN A 496 -41.54 12.39 44.27
CA GLN A 496 -42.62 13.37 44.40
C GLN A 496 -43.88 12.75 43.78
N ASN A 497 -44.56 11.93 44.56
CA ASN A 497 -46.03 11.88 44.63
C ASN A 497 -46.44 10.93 45.77
N ASP A 498 -47.38 11.43 46.56
CA ASP A 498 -48.27 10.75 47.52
C ASP A 498 -47.71 10.38 48.90
N ALA A 499 -47.79 11.34 49.83
CA ALA A 499 -48.56 11.28 51.09
C ALA A 499 -48.27 12.51 51.98
#